data_AF-A0A7Y4NAY8-F1
#
_entry.id   AF-A0A7Y4NAY8-F1
#
_cell.length_a   1.000
_cell.length_b   1.000
_cell.length_c   1.000
_cell.angle_alpha   90.00
_cell.angle_beta   90.00
_cell.angle_gamma   90.00
#
_symmetry.space_group_name_H-M   'P 1'
#
loop_
_entity.id
_entity.type
_entity.pdbx_description
1 polymer ?
#
loop_
_entity_poly.entity_id
_entity_poly.type
_entity_poly.pdbx_seq_one_letter_code
_entity_poly.pdbx_strand_id
1 'polypeptide(L)'
;MSRSKNRAPDFVRQFEGAQTLDGLLELAGSPCDTADVLERMREARADGADSSEVIPTLFEEEPRFRDAELARRLYQNLLGLWDLVLEGKEVRLDDGPRPPRPKKERLQPPAPFHPGEPSSEFVEAAWRYLEDDDKARTRLMHAYENRQDGLLGALDAAGLTDEGYGVARHLLFELHAMLELGWPPGLQAVEARALDREPDAPPAPDTLQDYVTEALFEAEQDEEHPLASEELAQVRTLVRRGLAALWRARKGR
;
A
#
# COMPACT_ATOMS: atom_id res chain seq x y z
N MET A 1 17.35 54.11 -4.17
CA MET A 1 17.82 53.37 -5.37
C MET A 1 18.16 51.94 -4.96
N SER A 2 17.15 51.11 -4.69
CA SER A 2 17.36 49.71 -4.30
C SER A 2 17.49 48.86 -5.56
N ARG A 3 18.69 48.36 -5.82
CA ARG A 3 18.97 47.37 -6.86
C ARG A 3 18.26 46.07 -6.48
N SER A 4 17.18 45.71 -7.17
CA SER A 4 16.65 44.35 -7.12
C SER A 4 17.70 43.43 -7.75
N LYS A 5 18.38 42.65 -6.91
CA LYS A 5 19.16 41.50 -7.36
C LYS A 5 18.18 40.55 -8.04
N ASN A 6 18.13 40.59 -9.36
CA ASN A 6 17.49 39.57 -10.18
C ASN A 6 18.21 38.26 -9.84
N ARG A 7 17.56 37.43 -9.03
CA ARG A 7 18.03 36.09 -8.70
C ARG A 7 17.74 35.27 -9.94
N ALA A 8 18.68 35.23 -10.88
CA ALA A 8 18.55 34.37 -12.05
C ALA A 8 18.33 32.93 -11.52
N PRO A 9 17.26 32.24 -11.94
CA PRO A 9 17.00 30.87 -11.51
C PRO A 9 18.15 29.97 -11.97
N ASP A 10 18.64 29.12 -11.07
CA ASP A 10 19.78 28.23 -11.32
C ASP A 10 19.59 27.39 -12.59
N PHE A 11 20.68 27.13 -13.33
CA PHE A 11 20.64 26.26 -14.50
C PHE A 11 20.68 24.80 -14.09
N VAL A 12 19.59 24.06 -14.30
CA VAL A 12 19.47 22.65 -13.89
C VAL A 12 19.15 21.78 -15.11
N ARG A 13 19.99 20.79 -15.41
CA ARG A 13 19.75 19.80 -16.46
C ARG A 13 18.67 18.83 -16.01
N GLN A 14 17.42 19.11 -16.37
CA GLN A 14 16.25 18.36 -15.95
C GLN A 14 15.25 18.25 -17.09
N PHE A 15 14.88 17.01 -17.42
CA PHE A 15 13.78 16.72 -18.35
C PHE A 15 12.45 16.82 -17.59
N GLU A 16 11.59 17.76 -17.99
CA GLU A 16 10.28 18.05 -17.39
C GLU A 16 9.14 17.19 -17.97
N GLY A 17 9.41 16.47 -19.06
CA GLY A 17 8.45 15.59 -19.76
C GLY A 17 8.23 15.97 -21.22
N ALA A 18 7.69 15.03 -22.01
CA ALA A 18 7.54 15.15 -23.45
C ALA A 18 6.69 16.36 -23.86
N GLN A 19 5.49 16.52 -23.28
CA GLN A 19 4.60 17.65 -23.59
C GLN A 19 5.25 19.03 -23.36
N THR A 20 6.08 19.15 -22.33
CA THR A 20 6.80 20.40 -22.04
C THR A 20 7.89 20.64 -23.08
N LEU A 21 8.65 19.61 -23.44
CA LEU A 21 9.71 19.73 -24.44
C LEU A 21 9.13 19.96 -25.84
N ASP A 22 8.04 19.30 -26.22
CA ASP A 22 7.34 19.51 -27.50
C ASP A 22 6.91 20.97 -27.66
N GLY A 23 6.26 21.55 -26.64
CA GLY A 23 5.87 22.96 -26.67
C GLY A 23 7.07 23.91 -26.73
N LEU A 24 8.20 23.56 -26.11
CA LEU A 24 9.42 24.36 -26.17
C LEU A 24 10.11 24.27 -27.54
N LEU A 25 10.11 23.08 -28.16
CA LEU A 25 10.65 22.82 -29.50
C LEU A 25 9.84 23.58 -30.56
N GLU A 26 8.50 23.51 -30.48
CA GLU A 26 7.60 24.25 -31.36
C GLU A 26 7.83 25.76 -31.26
N LEU A 27 7.90 26.30 -30.03
CA LEU A 27 8.14 27.72 -29.80
C LEU A 27 9.52 28.20 -30.26
N ALA A 28 10.50 27.30 -30.30
CA ALA A 28 11.85 27.56 -30.79
C ALA A 28 12.01 27.33 -32.31
N GLY A 29 10.98 26.80 -32.97
CA GLY A 29 10.95 26.53 -34.42
C GLY A 29 11.61 25.22 -34.83
N SER A 30 11.72 24.24 -33.93
CA SER A 30 12.15 22.88 -34.31
C SER A 30 11.00 22.12 -34.99
N PRO A 31 11.27 21.37 -36.07
CA PRO A 31 10.29 20.49 -36.69
C PRO A 31 10.13 19.14 -35.95
N CYS A 32 10.97 18.86 -34.95
CA CYS A 32 11.02 17.59 -34.25
C CYS A 32 10.12 17.60 -33.01
N ASP A 33 9.51 16.46 -32.71
CA ASP A 33 8.90 16.21 -31.41
C ASP A 33 9.90 15.54 -30.43
N THR A 34 9.49 15.33 -29.18
CA THR A 34 10.34 14.72 -28.17
C THR A 34 10.73 13.28 -28.52
N ALA A 35 9.88 12.54 -29.24
CA ALA A 35 10.20 11.18 -29.65
C ALA A 35 11.31 11.17 -30.71
N ASP A 36 11.22 12.04 -31.71
CA ASP A 36 12.26 12.27 -32.72
C ASP A 36 13.58 12.68 -32.08
N VAL A 37 13.53 13.61 -31.11
CA VAL A 37 14.72 14.08 -30.38
C VAL A 37 15.36 12.93 -29.59
N LEU A 38 14.55 12.12 -28.90
CA LEU A 38 15.04 10.98 -28.13
C LEU A 38 15.69 9.92 -29.02
N GLU A 39 15.10 9.63 -30.17
CA GLU A 39 15.66 8.68 -31.15
C GLU A 39 17.02 9.18 -31.67
N ARG A 40 17.10 10.42 -32.13
CA ARG A 40 18.36 11.03 -32.60
C ARG A 40 19.44 11.06 -31.52
N MET A 41 19.06 11.34 -30.27
CA MET A 41 20.02 11.30 -29.15
C MET A 41 20.54 9.89 -28.88
N ARG A 42 19.71 8.85 -29.04
CA ARG A 42 20.13 7.45 -28.88
C ARG A 42 21.08 7.02 -29.99
N GLU A 43 20.77 7.38 -31.23
CA GLU A 43 21.64 7.12 -32.39
C GLU A 43 22.99 7.80 -32.22
N ALA A 44 23.00 9.09 -31.89
CA ALA A 44 24.22 9.84 -31.68
C ALA A 44 25.07 9.30 -30.52
N ARG A 45 24.44 8.83 -29.43
CA ARG A 45 25.16 8.12 -28.36
C ARG A 45 25.80 6.84 -28.86
N ALA A 46 25.12 6.08 -29.73
CA ALA A 46 25.67 4.87 -30.33
C ALA A 46 26.88 5.19 -31.24
N ASP A 47 26.84 6.33 -31.93
CA ASP A 47 27.91 6.85 -32.78
C ASP A 47 29.04 7.56 -32.00
N GLY A 48 28.89 7.72 -30.69
CA GLY A 48 29.90 8.34 -29.81
C GLY A 48 29.95 9.87 -29.86
N ALA A 49 28.92 10.51 -30.42
CA ALA A 49 28.80 11.97 -30.51
C ALA A 49 28.35 12.60 -29.17
N ASP A 50 28.66 13.89 -28.98
CA ASP A 50 28.27 14.66 -27.79
C ASP A 50 26.95 15.42 -27.99
N SER A 51 26.25 15.73 -26.90
CA SER A 51 25.09 16.63 -26.87
C SER A 51 25.26 17.93 -27.67
N SER A 52 26.46 18.51 -27.66
CA SER A 52 26.81 19.73 -28.39
C SER A 52 26.81 19.57 -29.91
N GLU A 53 26.94 18.34 -30.41
CA GLU A 53 26.88 18.00 -31.82
C GLU A 53 25.45 17.66 -32.24
N VAL A 54 24.68 17.00 -31.38
CA VAL A 54 23.31 16.55 -31.66
C VAL A 54 22.30 17.67 -31.58
N ILE A 55 22.35 18.47 -30.52
CA ILE A 55 21.33 19.50 -30.23
C ILE A 55 21.16 20.51 -31.38
N PRO A 56 22.24 21.01 -32.03
CA PRO A 56 22.09 21.91 -33.18
C PRO A 56 21.36 21.29 -34.37
N THR A 57 21.45 19.96 -34.56
CA THR A 57 20.79 19.26 -35.68
C THR A 57 19.28 19.09 -35.52
N LEU A 58 18.74 19.46 -34.35
CA LEU A 58 17.31 19.46 -34.07
C LEU A 58 16.59 20.67 -34.69
N PHE A 59 17.33 21.63 -35.25
CA PHE A 59 16.78 22.85 -35.83
C PHE A 59 17.26 23.03 -37.28
N GLU A 60 16.35 23.35 -38.19
CA GLU A 60 16.70 23.65 -39.59
C GLU A 60 17.32 25.05 -39.74
N GLU A 61 16.88 25.99 -38.91
CA GLU A 61 17.41 27.35 -38.79
C GLU A 61 17.88 27.62 -37.35
N GLU A 62 18.60 28.72 -37.14
CA GLU A 62 18.99 29.14 -35.79
C GLU A 62 17.74 29.36 -34.91
N PRO A 63 17.64 28.71 -33.74
CA PRO A 63 16.43 28.74 -32.92
C PRO A 63 16.14 30.15 -32.43
N ARG A 64 14.88 30.58 -32.59
CA ARG A 64 14.44 31.94 -32.25
C ARG A 64 13.70 31.94 -30.93
N PHE A 65 14.22 32.67 -29.96
CA PHE A 65 13.65 32.74 -28.62
C PHE A 65 12.98 34.09 -28.36
N ARG A 66 11.78 34.07 -27.78
CA ARG A 66 11.05 35.29 -27.37
C ARG A 66 11.69 35.97 -26.16
N ASP A 67 12.29 35.19 -25.28
CA ASP A 67 13.02 35.65 -24.10
C ASP A 67 14.11 34.64 -23.71
N ALA A 68 15.02 35.07 -22.83
CA ALA A 68 16.13 34.24 -22.36
C ALA A 68 15.68 33.07 -21.46
N GLU A 69 14.48 33.14 -20.89
CA GLU A 69 13.95 32.11 -19.99
C GLU A 69 13.47 30.89 -20.79
N LEU A 70 12.85 31.12 -21.95
CA LEU A 70 12.44 30.09 -22.88
C LEU A 70 13.65 29.34 -23.45
N ALA A 71 14.70 30.07 -23.84
CA ALA A 71 15.96 29.47 -24.28
C ALA A 71 16.57 28.60 -23.17
N ARG A 72 16.66 29.15 -21.95
CA ARG A 72 17.17 28.44 -20.77
C ARG A 72 16.41 27.13 -20.55
N ARG A 73 15.08 27.19 -20.52
CA ARG A 73 14.21 26.04 -20.24
C ARG A 73 14.29 24.97 -21.32
N LEU A 74 14.36 25.36 -22.60
CA LEU A 74 14.58 24.41 -23.70
C LEU A 74 15.89 23.65 -23.54
N TYR A 75 17.01 24.37 -23.38
CA TYR A 75 18.32 23.72 -23.25
C TYR A 75 18.44 22.87 -21.98
N GLN A 76 17.77 23.24 -20.89
CA GLN A 76 17.68 22.40 -19.69
C GLN A 76 16.99 21.06 -19.94
N ASN A 77 15.88 21.08 -20.67
CA ASN A 77 15.14 19.89 -21.02
C ASN A 77 15.94 19.00 -21.99
N LEU A 78 16.55 19.59 -23.02
CA LEU A 78 17.38 18.86 -23.99
C LEU A 78 18.60 18.21 -23.32
N LEU A 79 19.32 18.95 -22.48
CA LEU A 79 20.49 18.43 -21.78
C LEU A 79 20.11 17.42 -20.68
N GLY A 80 18.97 17.60 -20.01
CA GLY A 80 18.44 16.63 -19.07
C GLY A 80 17.97 15.34 -19.76
N LEU A 81 17.39 15.44 -20.95
CA LEU A 81 17.03 14.28 -21.77
C LEU A 81 18.29 13.52 -22.22
N TRP A 82 19.33 14.25 -22.65
CA TRP A 82 20.62 13.64 -22.99
C TRP A 82 21.26 12.89 -21.81
N ASP A 83 21.18 13.43 -20.59
CA ASP A 83 21.70 12.73 -19.39
C ASP A 83 20.97 11.41 -19.17
N LEU A 84 19.64 11.38 -19.33
CA LEU A 84 18.86 10.14 -19.24
C LEU A 84 19.25 9.12 -20.32
N VAL A 85 19.55 9.60 -21.53
CA VAL A 85 20.05 8.76 -22.63
C VAL A 85 21.44 8.20 -22.28
N LEU A 86 22.34 8.99 -21.69
CA LEU A 86 23.66 8.54 -21.25
C LEU A 86 23.58 7.49 -20.12
N GLU A 87 22.63 7.64 -19.20
CA GLU A 87 22.35 6.65 -18.15
C GLU A 87 21.86 5.30 -18.70
N GLY A 88 21.43 5.25 -19.97
CA GLY A 88 20.97 4.02 -20.62
C GLY A 88 19.66 3.46 -20.08
N LYS A 89 18.88 4.30 -19.40
CA LYS A 89 17.54 3.95 -18.91
C LYS A 89 16.51 4.17 -20.02
N GLU A 90 15.43 3.40 -19.98
CA GLU A 90 14.29 3.60 -20.84
C GLU A 90 13.59 4.93 -20.48
N VAL A 91 13.67 5.92 -21.37
CA VAL A 91 12.97 7.19 -21.24
C VAL A 91 11.52 6.98 -21.66
N ARG A 92 10.60 7.13 -20.70
CA ARG A 92 9.16 7.06 -20.96
C ARG A 92 8.65 8.42 -21.43
N LEU A 93 8.04 8.46 -22.60
CA LEU A 93 7.48 9.67 -23.21
C LEU A 93 6.01 9.92 -22.85
N ASP A 94 5.29 8.87 -22.45
CA ASP A 94 3.84 8.91 -22.23
C ASP A 94 3.38 9.48 -20.86
N ASP A 95 4.30 10.02 -20.05
CA ASP A 95 3.97 10.50 -18.70
C ASP A 95 4.33 11.99 -18.55
N GLY A 96 3.35 12.86 -18.76
CA GLY A 96 3.41 14.26 -18.31
C GLY A 96 3.67 14.37 -16.79
N PRO A 97 3.94 15.59 -16.27
CA PRO A 97 4.23 15.79 -14.85
C PRO A 97 3.11 15.19 -14.00
N ARG A 98 3.47 14.12 -13.27
CA ARG A 98 2.53 13.41 -12.40
C ARG A 98 1.90 14.43 -11.45
N PRO A 99 0.55 14.57 -11.38
CA PRO A 99 -0.05 15.31 -10.28
C PRO A 99 0.52 14.73 -8.98
N PRO A 100 0.90 15.57 -7.99
CA PRO A 100 1.41 15.05 -6.73
C PRO A 100 0.41 13.99 -6.27
N ARG A 101 0.87 12.74 -6.16
CA ARG A 101 0.00 11.64 -5.72
C ARG A 101 -0.72 12.19 -4.49
N PRO A 102 -2.07 12.27 -4.48
CA PRO A 102 -2.77 12.71 -3.29
C PRO A 102 -2.18 11.87 -2.16
N LYS A 103 -1.61 12.54 -1.15
CA LYS A 103 -1.04 11.83 0.00
C LYS A 103 -2.18 10.96 0.48
N LYS A 104 -2.08 9.63 0.28
CA LYS A 104 -3.07 8.68 0.78
C LYS A 104 -3.16 9.02 2.26
N GLU A 105 -4.31 9.55 2.69
CA GLU A 105 -4.52 9.84 4.10
C GLU A 105 -4.19 8.55 4.83
N ARG A 106 -3.24 8.64 5.76
CA ARG A 106 -2.87 7.46 6.53
C ARG A 106 -4.10 7.12 7.37
N LEU A 107 -4.74 6.02 7.04
CA LEU A 107 -5.76 5.41 7.89
C LEU A 107 -5.17 5.28 9.29
N GLN A 108 -5.86 5.88 10.25
CA GLN A 108 -5.41 5.83 11.62
C GLN A 108 -5.96 4.55 12.25
N PRO A 109 -5.14 3.80 13.00
CA PRO A 109 -5.65 2.67 13.76
C PRO A 109 -6.69 3.17 14.79
N PRO A 110 -7.66 2.32 15.17
CA PRO A 110 -8.64 2.68 16.19
C PRO A 110 -7.96 3.02 17.51
N ALA A 111 -8.58 3.92 18.28
CA ALA A 111 -8.11 4.21 19.63
C ALA A 111 -8.19 2.94 20.51
N PRO A 112 -7.18 2.66 21.35
CA PRO A 112 -7.25 1.53 22.26
C PRO A 112 -8.47 1.59 23.18
N PHE A 113 -9.16 0.46 23.39
CA PHE A 113 -10.31 0.38 24.31
C PHE A 113 -9.89 0.27 25.79
N HIS A 114 -8.58 0.24 26.07
CA HIS A 114 -8.07 0.14 27.43
C HIS A 114 -8.18 1.48 28.20
N PRO A 115 -8.50 1.48 29.52
CA PRO A 115 -8.86 0.31 30.34
C PRO A 115 -10.34 -0.04 30.15
N GLY A 116 -10.64 -1.30 29.81
CA GLY A 116 -12.02 -1.73 29.61
C GLY A 116 -12.16 -2.87 28.60
N GLU A 117 -13.36 -2.95 28.04
CA GLU A 117 -13.76 -3.89 27.01
C GLU A 117 -13.99 -3.14 25.69
N PRO A 118 -13.82 -3.79 24.53
CA PRO A 118 -14.10 -3.17 23.24
C PRO A 118 -15.58 -2.78 23.14
N SER A 119 -15.84 -1.55 22.72
CA SER A 119 -17.18 -1.11 22.31
C SER A 119 -17.48 -1.58 20.88
N SER A 120 -18.76 -1.55 20.48
CA SER A 120 -19.15 -1.81 19.08
C SER A 120 -18.46 -0.83 18.11
N GLU A 121 -18.33 0.45 18.51
CA GLU A 121 -17.59 1.45 17.71
C GLU A 121 -16.12 1.08 17.50
N PHE A 122 -15.48 0.49 18.51
CA PHE A 122 -14.11 0.01 18.39
C PHE A 122 -14.02 -1.18 17.43
N VAL A 123 -14.91 -2.17 17.58
CA VAL A 123 -14.93 -3.37 16.73
C VAL A 123 -15.10 -2.97 15.27
N GLU A 124 -16.04 -2.08 14.97
CA GLU A 124 -16.25 -1.56 13.62
C GLU A 124 -15.05 -0.77 13.08
N ALA A 125 -14.49 0.13 13.89
CA ALA A 125 -13.32 0.88 13.48
C ALA A 125 -12.10 -0.03 13.23
N ALA A 126 -11.96 -1.11 14.00
CA ALA A 126 -10.91 -2.10 13.83
C ALA A 126 -11.12 -2.95 12.56
N TRP A 127 -12.34 -3.43 12.32
CA TRP A 127 -12.70 -4.18 11.12
C TRP A 127 -12.42 -3.35 9.86
N ARG A 128 -12.97 -2.13 9.78
CA ARG A 128 -12.72 -1.23 8.65
C ARG A 128 -11.24 -0.88 8.47
N TYR A 129 -10.49 -0.72 9.57
CA TYR A 129 -9.04 -0.51 9.48
C TYR A 129 -8.30 -1.71 8.85
N LEU A 130 -8.75 -2.94 9.14
CA LEU A 130 -8.17 -4.14 8.55
C LEU A 130 -8.53 -4.29 7.06
N GLU A 131 -9.74 -3.88 6.66
CA GLU A 131 -10.18 -3.87 5.27
C GLU A 131 -9.41 -2.82 4.43
N ASP A 132 -9.24 -1.61 4.97
CA ASP A 132 -8.70 -0.48 4.21
C ASP A 132 -7.15 -0.41 4.16
N ASP A 133 -6.44 -1.02 5.13
CA ASP A 133 -4.97 -1.01 5.23
C ASP A 133 -4.35 -2.41 5.09
N ASP A 134 -4.20 -2.85 3.84
CA ASP A 134 -3.55 -4.12 3.46
C ASP A 134 -2.20 -4.37 4.15
N LYS A 135 -1.41 -3.31 4.33
CA LYS A 135 -0.07 -3.42 4.92
C LYS A 135 -0.18 -3.69 6.42
N ALA A 136 -1.08 -3.00 7.10
CA ALA A 136 -1.35 -3.26 8.51
C ALA A 136 -1.95 -4.65 8.72
N ARG A 137 -2.91 -5.04 7.88
CA ARG A 137 -3.51 -6.38 7.86
C ARG A 137 -2.44 -7.46 7.69
N THR A 138 -1.57 -7.33 6.70
CA THR A 138 -0.46 -8.28 6.44
C THR A 138 0.48 -8.40 7.65
N ARG A 139 0.84 -7.27 8.26
CA ARG A 139 1.69 -7.27 9.46
C ARG A 139 1.02 -7.97 10.64
N LEU A 140 -0.27 -7.73 10.85
CA LEU A 140 -1.04 -8.39 11.91
C LEU A 140 -1.24 -9.88 11.62
N MET A 141 -1.39 -10.26 10.34
CA MET A 141 -1.46 -11.65 9.91
C MET A 141 -0.16 -12.39 10.26
N HIS A 142 0.99 -11.81 9.92
CA HIS A 142 2.27 -12.40 10.31
C HIS A 142 2.44 -12.47 11.82
N ALA A 143 1.97 -11.47 12.57
CA ALA A 143 2.01 -11.53 14.03
C ALA A 143 1.12 -12.66 14.58
N TYR A 144 -0.06 -12.86 13.99
CA TYR A 144 -0.98 -13.95 14.31
C TYR A 144 -0.34 -15.31 14.01
N GLU A 145 0.13 -15.52 12.78
CA GLU A 145 0.76 -16.78 12.33
C GLU A 145 1.96 -17.16 13.19
N ASN A 146 2.85 -16.20 13.48
CA ASN A 146 4.06 -16.49 14.25
C ASN A 146 3.79 -16.70 15.75
N ARG A 147 2.82 -15.99 16.33
CA ARG A 147 2.57 -16.03 17.79
C ARG A 147 1.59 -17.11 18.18
N GLN A 148 0.62 -17.39 17.33
CA GLN A 148 -0.49 -18.30 17.60
C GLN A 148 -0.31 -19.65 16.90
N ASP A 149 0.93 -20.06 16.64
CA ASP A 149 1.28 -21.35 16.05
C ASP A 149 0.60 -22.53 16.77
N GLY A 150 0.58 -22.53 18.11
CA GLY A 150 -0.11 -23.56 18.89
C GLY A 150 -1.63 -23.59 18.68
N LEU A 151 -2.28 -22.43 18.57
CA LEU A 151 -3.70 -22.32 18.26
C LEU A 151 -4.01 -22.78 16.83
N LEU A 152 -3.16 -22.39 15.87
CA LEU A 152 -3.27 -22.77 14.47
C LEU A 152 -3.09 -24.27 14.27
N GLY A 153 -2.10 -24.88 14.92
CA GLY A 153 -1.89 -26.33 14.89
C GLY A 153 -3.06 -27.11 15.50
N ALA A 154 -3.68 -26.60 16.57
CA ALA A 154 -4.89 -27.20 17.13
C ALA A 154 -6.10 -27.07 16.21
N LEU A 155 -6.20 -25.94 15.49
CA LEU A 155 -7.28 -25.72 14.51
C LEU A 155 -7.13 -26.65 13.30
N ASP A 156 -5.92 -26.82 12.79
CA ASP A 156 -5.58 -27.74 11.70
C ASP A 156 -5.89 -29.20 12.08
N ALA A 157 -5.57 -29.58 13.31
CA ALA A 157 -5.86 -30.91 13.85
C ALA A 157 -7.36 -31.17 14.15
N ALA A 158 -8.23 -30.16 14.02
CA ALA A 158 -9.65 -30.29 14.38
C ALA A 158 -10.48 -31.06 13.33
N GLY A 159 -9.90 -31.38 12.16
CA GLY A 159 -10.55 -32.19 11.12
C GLY A 159 -11.68 -31.46 10.40
N LEU A 160 -11.60 -30.13 10.30
CA LEU A 160 -12.49 -29.33 9.46
C LEU A 160 -12.19 -29.58 7.97
N THR A 161 -13.14 -29.25 7.10
CA THR A 161 -12.85 -29.10 5.66
C THR A 161 -11.95 -27.88 5.41
N ASP A 162 -11.46 -27.73 4.18
CA ASP A 162 -10.65 -26.57 3.79
C ASP A 162 -11.46 -25.27 3.97
N GLU A 163 -12.76 -25.28 3.64
CA GLU A 163 -13.69 -24.17 3.83
C GLU A 163 -13.89 -23.86 5.32
N GLY A 164 -14.20 -24.89 6.13
CA GLY A 164 -14.41 -24.72 7.57
C GLY A 164 -13.16 -24.22 8.29
N TYR A 165 -11.98 -24.76 7.93
CA TYR A 165 -10.69 -24.30 8.43
C TYR A 165 -10.42 -22.87 7.99
N GLY A 166 -10.66 -22.54 6.72
CA GLY A 166 -10.49 -21.20 6.16
C GLY A 166 -11.28 -20.15 6.93
N VAL A 167 -12.57 -20.40 7.16
CA VAL A 167 -13.46 -19.52 7.93
C VAL A 167 -12.99 -19.39 9.38
N ALA A 168 -12.73 -20.51 10.06
CA ALA A 168 -12.29 -20.48 11.45
C ALA A 168 -10.98 -19.72 11.64
N ARG A 169 -10.00 -19.95 10.75
CA ARG A 169 -8.70 -19.29 10.75
C ARG A 169 -8.83 -17.80 10.49
N HIS A 170 -9.67 -17.42 9.52
CA HIS A 170 -9.91 -16.02 9.18
C HIS A 170 -10.51 -15.26 10.36
N LEU A 171 -11.57 -15.79 10.96
CA LEU A 171 -12.22 -15.15 12.11
C LEU A 171 -11.27 -15.04 13.32
N LEU A 172 -10.50 -16.09 13.62
CA LEU A 172 -9.53 -16.05 14.71
C LEU A 172 -8.39 -15.05 14.45
N PHE A 173 -8.00 -14.86 13.19
CA PHE A 173 -7.08 -13.79 12.80
C PHE A 173 -7.68 -12.40 13.09
N GLU A 174 -8.91 -12.14 12.67
CA GLU A 174 -9.56 -10.83 12.86
C GLU A 174 -9.70 -10.50 14.34
N LEU A 175 -10.16 -11.47 15.14
CA LEU A 175 -10.26 -11.32 16.59
C LEU A 175 -8.90 -11.06 17.24
N HIS A 176 -7.85 -11.79 16.84
CA HIS A 176 -6.49 -11.51 17.29
C HIS A 176 -6.05 -10.09 16.91
N ALA A 177 -6.32 -9.67 15.68
CA ALA A 177 -5.95 -8.36 15.17
C ALA A 177 -6.67 -7.22 15.92
N MET A 178 -7.98 -7.34 16.15
CA MET A 178 -8.77 -6.40 16.96
C MET A 178 -8.20 -6.27 18.38
N LEU A 179 -7.82 -7.39 19.00
CA LEU A 179 -7.23 -7.38 20.33
C LEU A 179 -5.82 -6.76 20.35
N GLU A 180 -4.97 -7.02 19.35
CA GLU A 180 -3.66 -6.38 19.22
C GLU A 180 -3.76 -4.86 19.00
N LEU A 181 -4.76 -4.40 18.24
CA LEU A 181 -5.03 -2.98 18.03
C LEU A 181 -5.56 -2.30 19.30
N GLY A 182 -6.46 -2.97 20.01
CA GLY A 182 -7.18 -2.40 21.15
C GLY A 182 -6.49 -2.56 22.51
N TRP A 183 -5.55 -3.50 22.63
CA TRP A 183 -4.80 -3.79 23.85
C TRP A 183 -3.28 -3.62 23.62
N PRO A 184 -2.72 -2.41 23.84
CA PRO A 184 -1.33 -2.09 23.51
C PRO A 184 -0.25 -2.99 24.15
N PRO A 185 -0.44 -3.57 25.36
CA PRO A 185 0.49 -4.58 25.87
C PRO A 185 0.63 -5.80 24.95
N GLY A 186 -0.36 -6.04 24.09
CA GLY A 186 -0.45 -7.14 23.14
C GLY A 186 -0.89 -8.45 23.77
N LEU A 187 -0.85 -9.51 22.97
CA LEU A 187 -1.22 -10.86 23.39
C LEU A 187 0.03 -11.73 23.64
N GLN A 188 -0.14 -12.72 24.51
CA GLN A 188 0.72 -13.89 24.64
C GLN A 188 0.30 -14.96 23.62
N ALA A 189 1.12 -16.00 23.47
CA ALA A 189 0.76 -17.17 22.67
C ALA A 189 -0.33 -17.97 23.38
N VAL A 190 -1.31 -18.45 22.62
CA VAL A 190 -2.35 -19.37 23.07
C VAL A 190 -1.83 -20.81 22.91
N GLU A 191 -1.97 -21.62 23.95
CA GLU A 191 -1.60 -23.04 23.92
C GLU A 191 -2.61 -23.87 23.12
N ALA A 192 -2.14 -24.90 22.41
CA ALA A 192 -2.97 -25.77 21.58
C ALA A 192 -4.20 -26.35 22.30
N ARG A 193 -4.04 -26.74 23.56
CA ARG A 193 -5.11 -27.30 24.40
C ARG A 193 -6.27 -26.34 24.69
N ALA A 194 -6.16 -25.07 24.30
CA ALA A 194 -7.21 -24.08 24.49
C ALA A 194 -8.48 -24.40 23.68
N LEU A 195 -8.37 -25.20 22.62
CA LEU A 195 -9.51 -25.62 21.80
C LEU A 195 -10.15 -26.93 22.28
N ASP A 196 -9.49 -27.71 23.15
CA ASP A 196 -9.93 -29.07 23.53
C ASP A 196 -11.15 -29.07 24.44
N ARG A 197 -11.31 -28.03 25.27
CA ARG A 197 -12.33 -27.98 26.32
C ARG A 197 -12.97 -26.63 26.45
N GLU A 198 -14.15 -26.63 27.07
CA GLU A 198 -14.88 -25.41 27.33
C GLU A 198 -14.10 -24.49 28.29
N PRO A 199 -14.11 -23.18 28.06
CA PRO A 199 -13.34 -22.24 28.86
C PRO A 199 -13.78 -22.20 30.35
N ASP A 200 -12.87 -22.54 31.28
CA ASP A 200 -13.11 -22.49 32.76
C ASP A 200 -13.29 -21.07 33.38
N ALA A 201 -13.43 -20.02 32.58
CA ALA A 201 -13.38 -18.62 33.03
C ALA A 201 -14.38 -17.77 32.23
N PRO A 202 -14.65 -16.52 32.66
CA PRO A 202 -15.67 -15.67 32.04
C PRO A 202 -15.51 -15.59 30.52
N PRO A 203 -16.61 -15.55 29.78
CA PRO A 203 -16.57 -15.41 28.33
C PRO A 203 -15.89 -14.10 27.93
N ALA A 204 -15.40 -14.04 26.69
CA ALA A 204 -15.02 -12.77 26.10
C ALA A 204 -16.23 -11.81 26.05
N PRO A 205 -16.00 -10.48 26.01
CA PRO A 205 -17.06 -9.47 26.01
C PRO A 205 -18.10 -9.71 24.92
N ASP A 206 -19.36 -9.37 25.22
CA ASP A 206 -20.50 -9.60 24.33
C ASP A 206 -20.29 -8.97 22.96
N THR A 207 -19.66 -7.80 22.88
CA THR A 207 -19.35 -7.11 21.61
C THR A 207 -18.49 -7.94 20.65
N LEU A 208 -17.55 -8.74 21.15
CA LEU A 208 -16.76 -9.65 20.32
C LEU A 208 -17.52 -10.95 20.00
N GLN A 209 -18.40 -11.39 20.91
CA GLN A 209 -19.25 -12.56 20.68
C GLN A 209 -20.33 -12.29 19.61
N ASP A 210 -20.87 -11.08 19.61
CA ASP A 210 -21.84 -10.60 18.63
C ASP A 210 -21.21 -10.56 17.24
N TYR A 211 -20.01 -9.98 17.12
CA TYR A 211 -19.22 -9.98 15.88
C TYR A 211 -18.97 -11.40 15.34
N VAL A 212 -18.56 -12.34 16.20
CA VAL A 212 -18.39 -13.76 15.80
C VAL A 212 -19.71 -14.36 15.33
N THR A 213 -20.82 -14.03 15.99
CA THR A 213 -22.13 -14.57 15.66
C THR A 213 -22.61 -14.05 14.30
N GLU A 214 -22.42 -12.77 14.02
CA GLU A 214 -22.73 -12.15 12.73
C GLU A 214 -21.86 -12.73 11.61
N ALA A 215 -20.54 -12.78 11.77
CA ALA A 215 -19.65 -13.29 10.73
C ALA A 215 -19.86 -14.79 10.43
N LEU A 216 -20.23 -15.59 11.43
CA LEU A 216 -20.61 -17.00 11.21
C LEU A 216 -21.97 -17.13 10.53
N PHE A 217 -22.90 -16.21 10.79
CA PHE A 217 -24.18 -16.19 10.07
C PHE A 217 -23.96 -15.85 8.60
N GLU A 218 -23.09 -14.88 8.29
CA GLU A 218 -22.71 -14.56 6.91
C GLU A 218 -22.07 -15.75 6.19
N ALA A 219 -21.15 -16.46 6.85
CA ALA A 219 -20.51 -17.66 6.28
C ALA A 219 -21.50 -18.83 6.04
N GLU A 220 -22.60 -18.91 6.80
CA GLU A 220 -23.68 -19.88 6.56
C GLU A 220 -24.51 -19.52 5.33
N GLN A 221 -24.67 -18.22 5.05
CA GLN A 221 -25.47 -17.68 3.95
C GLN A 221 -24.66 -17.43 2.67
N ASP A 222 -23.38 -17.82 2.63
CA ASP A 222 -22.51 -17.64 1.47
C ASP A 222 -23.09 -18.37 0.24
N GLU A 223 -23.29 -17.63 -0.86
CA GLU A 223 -23.91 -18.16 -2.08
C GLU A 223 -22.96 -19.05 -2.91
N GLU A 224 -21.65 -18.85 -2.77
CA GLU A 224 -20.62 -19.56 -3.54
C GLU A 224 -20.12 -20.80 -2.80
N HIS A 225 -19.91 -20.69 -1.49
CA HIS A 225 -19.29 -21.71 -0.65
C HIS A 225 -19.96 -21.80 0.74
N PRO A 226 -21.25 -22.19 0.82
CA PRO A 226 -21.94 -22.30 2.11
C PRO A 226 -21.37 -23.44 2.96
N LEU A 227 -21.15 -23.17 4.25
CA LEU A 227 -20.78 -24.21 5.21
C LEU A 227 -22.00 -25.08 5.56
N ALA A 228 -21.80 -26.39 5.62
CA ALA A 228 -22.82 -27.31 6.12
C ALA A 228 -23.12 -27.02 7.61
N SER A 229 -24.39 -27.10 8.02
CA SER A 229 -24.80 -26.71 9.38
C SER A 229 -24.08 -27.48 10.51
N GLU A 230 -23.71 -28.75 10.28
CA GLU A 230 -22.93 -29.54 11.24
C GLU A 230 -21.50 -29.02 11.39
N GLU A 231 -20.87 -28.67 10.26
CA GLU A 231 -19.53 -28.09 10.26
C GLU A 231 -19.54 -26.68 10.85
N LEU A 232 -20.54 -25.86 10.52
CA LEU A 232 -20.71 -24.54 11.12
C LEU A 232 -20.83 -24.61 12.64
N ALA A 233 -21.50 -25.61 13.19
CA ALA A 233 -21.58 -25.81 14.65
C ALA A 233 -20.20 -26.13 15.26
N GLN A 234 -19.39 -26.92 14.55
CA GLN A 234 -18.00 -27.20 14.96
C GLN A 234 -17.12 -25.95 14.87
N VAL A 235 -17.15 -25.23 13.75
CA VAL A 235 -16.45 -23.95 13.54
C VAL A 235 -16.85 -22.94 14.62
N ARG A 236 -18.13 -22.78 14.89
CA ARG A 236 -18.65 -21.90 15.96
C ARG A 236 -18.07 -22.25 17.32
N THR A 237 -18.00 -23.55 17.64
CA THR A 237 -17.43 -24.02 18.91
C THR A 237 -15.93 -23.67 19.00
N LEU A 238 -15.17 -23.92 17.94
CA LEU A 238 -13.73 -23.67 17.89
C LEU A 238 -13.41 -22.17 17.94
N VAL A 239 -14.12 -21.35 17.17
CA VAL A 239 -13.94 -19.88 17.16
C VAL A 239 -14.27 -19.28 18.53
N ARG A 240 -15.37 -19.71 19.18
CA ARG A 240 -15.70 -19.24 20.53
C ARG A 240 -14.65 -19.62 21.58
N ARG A 241 -14.13 -20.84 21.51
CA ARG A 241 -13.02 -21.29 22.39
C ARG A 241 -11.74 -20.49 22.12
N GLY A 242 -11.40 -20.29 20.85
CA GLY A 242 -10.24 -19.49 20.45
C GLY A 242 -10.36 -18.03 20.86
N LEU A 243 -11.53 -17.40 20.71
CA LEU A 243 -11.81 -16.05 21.20
C LEU A 243 -11.60 -15.95 22.72
N ALA A 244 -12.17 -16.86 23.49
CA ALA A 244 -12.00 -16.88 24.94
C ALA A 244 -10.52 -17.05 25.33
N ALA A 245 -9.77 -17.86 24.59
CA ALA A 245 -8.35 -18.07 24.81
C ALA A 245 -7.51 -16.82 24.48
N LEU A 246 -7.76 -16.18 23.33
CA LEU A 246 -7.12 -14.92 22.93
C LEU A 246 -7.40 -13.80 23.94
N TRP A 247 -8.63 -13.70 24.44
CA TRP A 247 -9.02 -12.73 25.46
C TRP A 247 -8.23 -12.88 26.77
N ARG A 248 -7.96 -14.14 27.17
CA ARG A 248 -7.14 -14.45 28.36
C ARG A 248 -5.65 -14.24 28.14
N ALA A 249 -5.19 -14.43 26.91
CA ALA A 249 -3.79 -14.26 26.55
C ALA A 249 -3.34 -12.79 26.55
N ARG A 250 -4.23 -11.82 26.82
CA ARG A 250 -3.84 -10.41 26.97
C ARG A 250 -2.77 -10.27 28.04
N LYS A 251 -1.64 -9.66 27.66
CA LYS A 251 -0.51 -9.46 28.57
C LYS A 251 -0.93 -8.56 29.73
N GLY A 252 -0.55 -8.98 30.94
CA GLY A 252 -0.59 -8.13 32.13
C GLY A 252 0.30 -6.91 31.93
N ARG A 253 -0.08 -5.79 32.56
CA ARG A 253 0.79 -4.62 32.68
C ARG A 253 1.79 -4.81 33.80
#